data_AF-A0A2N6ELF7-F1
#
_entry.id   AF-A0A2N6ELF7-F1
#
_cell.length_a   1.000
_cell.length_b   1.000
_cell.length_c   1.000
_cell.angle_alpha   90.00
_cell.angle_beta   90.00
_cell.angle_gamma   90.00
#
_symmetry.space_group_name_H-M   'P 1'
#
loop_
_entity.id
_entity.type
_entity.pdbx_description
1 polymer ?
#
loop_
_entity_poly.entity_id
_entity_poly.type
_entity_poly.pdbx_seq_one_letter_code
_entity_poly.pdbx_strand_id
1 'polypeptide(L)'
;MGHGPAVKLGKDNAAAYKTKLGVSMFIVYTIVYAIFVGINATKPKAMENIVMGQTAAVLWGFGLIAFALVLAVIYNHLCTKAEVKFNS
;
A
#
# COMPACT_ATOMS: atom_id res chain seq x y z
N MET A 1 -35.49 12.19 9.21
CA MET A 1 -34.91 11.01 8.53
C MET A 1 -33.80 10.49 9.42
N GLY A 2 -34.10 9.43 10.18
CA GLY A 2 -33.26 8.94 11.28
C GLY A 2 -32.17 8.01 10.77
N HIS A 3 -30.91 8.43 10.92
CA HIS A 3 -29.82 7.47 10.97
C HIS A 3 -30.06 6.59 12.20
N GLY A 4 -30.16 5.26 12.00
CA GLY A 4 -30.29 4.30 13.08
C GLY A 4 -29.18 4.47 14.13
N PRO A 5 -29.40 4.00 15.38
CA PRO A 5 -28.43 4.20 16.45
C PRO A 5 -27.04 3.76 15.98
N ALA A 6 -26.05 4.65 16.15
CA ALA A 6 -24.68 4.36 15.78
C ALA A 6 -24.30 3.01 16.39
N VAL A 7 -23.92 2.04 15.53
CA VAL A 7 -23.38 0.76 15.97
C VAL A 7 -22.28 1.08 16.97
N LYS A 8 -22.48 0.70 18.23
CA LYS A 8 -21.46 0.80 19.25
C LYS A 8 -20.36 -0.19 18.87
N LEU A 9 -19.44 0.25 18.01
CA LEU A 9 -18.21 -0.47 17.71
C LEU A 9 -17.52 -0.69 19.06
N GLY A 10 -17.60 -1.92 19.57
CA GLY A 10 -16.84 -2.33 20.74
C GLY A 10 -15.36 -2.04 20.53
N LYS A 11 -14.62 -1.90 21.63
CA LYS A 11 -13.20 -1.56 21.60
C LYS A 11 -12.42 -2.58 20.76
N ASP A 12 -12.00 -2.19 19.55
CA ASP A 12 -11.13 -3.01 18.72
C ASP A 12 -9.72 -2.98 19.31
N ASN A 13 -9.37 -4.02 20.07
CA ASN A 13 -8.08 -4.17 20.72
C ASN A 13 -6.92 -4.26 19.71
N ALA A 14 -7.20 -4.61 18.44
CA ALA A 14 -6.21 -4.69 17.36
C ALA A 14 -6.03 -3.37 16.60
N ALA A 15 -6.86 -2.34 16.83
CA ALA A 15 -6.83 -1.10 16.05
C ALA A 15 -5.45 -0.42 16.05
N ALA A 16 -4.79 -0.33 17.20
CA ALA A 16 -3.45 0.26 17.30
C ALA A 16 -2.39 -0.53 16.50
N TYR A 17 -2.51 -1.86 16.47
CA TYR A 17 -1.63 -2.73 15.69
C TYR A 17 -1.83 -2.52 14.19
N LYS A 18 -3.08 -2.52 13.72
CA LYS A 18 -3.44 -2.29 12.32
C LYS A 18 -2.89 -0.95 11.83
N THR A 19 -3.10 0.12 12.59
CA THR A 19 -2.58 1.45 12.26
C THR A 19 -1.06 1.46 12.15
N LYS A 20 -0.35 0.88 13.12
CA LYS A 20 1.14 0.85 13.11
C LYS A 20 1.67 0.06 11.91
N LEU A 21 1.05 -1.07 11.60
CA LEU A 21 1.39 -1.89 10.43
C LEU A 21 1.15 -1.11 9.13
N GLY A 22 -0.01 -0.47 9.00
CA GLY A 22 -0.39 0.30 7.81
C GLY A 22 0.56 1.46 7.55
N VAL A 23 0.93 2.21 8.59
CA VAL A 23 1.92 3.31 8.49
C VAL A 23 3.29 2.78 8.06
N SER A 24 3.75 1.66 8.62
CA SER A 24 5.02 1.07 8.22
C SER A 24 5.03 0.66 6.74
N MET A 25 3.97 0.02 6.26
CA MET A 25 3.86 -0.40 4.85
C MET A 25 3.70 0.80 3.90
N PHE A 26 3.00 1.84 4.33
CA PHE A 26 2.90 3.11 3.61
C PHE A 26 4.27 3.78 3.43
N ILE A 27 5.09 3.83 4.49
CA ILE A 27 6.46 4.38 4.42
C ILE A 27 7.29 3.59 3.42
N VAL A 28 7.23 2.25 3.45
CA VAL A 28 7.94 1.39 2.50
C VAL A 28 7.54 1.71 1.06
N TYR A 29 6.23 1.75 0.78
CA TYR A 29 5.73 2.10 -0.56
C TYR A 29 6.18 3.50 -0.98
N THR A 30 6.13 4.47 -0.06
CA THR A 30 6.50 5.87 -0.32
C THR A 30 7.98 5.98 -0.71
N ILE A 31 8.87 5.25 -0.06
CA ILE A 31 10.30 5.23 -0.41
C ILE A 31 10.50 4.68 -1.82
N VAL A 32 9.85 3.56 -2.16
CA VAL A 32 9.95 2.95 -3.49
C VAL A 32 9.41 3.91 -4.57
N TYR A 33 8.27 4.55 -4.30
CA TYR A 33 7.69 5.55 -5.19
C TYR A 33 8.60 6.79 -5.36
N ALA A 34 9.18 7.28 -4.26
CA ALA A 34 10.10 8.42 -4.31
C ALA A 34 11.35 8.12 -5.13
N ILE A 35 11.89 6.89 -5.05
CA ILE A 35 12.99 6.42 -5.90
C ILE A 35 12.56 6.46 -7.38
N PHE A 36 11.39 5.90 -7.71
CA PHE A 36 10.86 5.94 -9.08
C PHE A 36 10.75 7.37 -9.60
N VAL A 37 10.14 8.28 -8.83
CA VAL A 37 10.02 9.70 -9.19
C VAL A 37 11.40 10.35 -9.36
N GLY A 38 12.34 10.08 -8.46
CA GLY A 38 13.70 10.60 -8.53
C GLY A 38 14.46 10.15 -9.78
N ILE A 39 14.29 8.90 -10.21
CA ILE A 39 14.89 8.40 -11.46
C ILE A 39 14.24 9.08 -12.67
N ASN A 40 12.91 9.21 -12.69
CA ASN A 40 12.20 9.91 -13.77
C ASN A 40 12.63 11.38 -13.88
N ALA A 41 12.84 12.05 -12.75
CA ALA A 41 13.25 13.45 -12.72
C ALA A 41 14.72 13.66 -13.16
N THR A 42 15.62 12.74 -12.82
CA THR A 42 17.07 12.89 -13.09
C THR A 42 17.51 12.28 -14.42
N LYS A 43 16.84 11.22 -14.89
CA LYS A 43 17.24 10.45 -16.09
C LYS A 43 16.04 10.13 -16.99
N PRO A 44 15.35 11.14 -17.55
CA PRO A 44 14.18 10.92 -18.40
C PRO A 44 14.49 10.05 -19.64
N LYS A 45 15.68 10.21 -20.24
CA LYS A 45 16.12 9.39 -21.39
C LYS A 45 16.15 7.88 -21.10
N ALA A 46 16.46 7.48 -19.87
CA ALA A 46 16.44 6.06 -19.49
C ALA A 46 15.01 5.52 -19.37
N MET A 47 14.06 6.39 -19.01
CA MET A 47 12.65 6.09 -18.82
C MET A 47 11.85 6.09 -20.13
N GLU A 48 12.32 6.83 -21.14
CA GLU A 48 11.77 6.83 -22.50
C GLU A 48 12.13 5.58 -23.31
N ASN A 49 13.15 4.82 -22.89
CA ASN A 49 13.57 3.61 -23.58
C ASN A 49 12.41 2.63 -23.74
N ILE A 50 12.20 2.18 -24.96
CA ILE A 50 11.17 1.19 -25.26
C ILE A 50 11.67 -0.19 -24.84
N VAL A 51 10.93 -0.81 -23.94
CA VAL A 51 11.15 -2.16 -23.43
C VAL A 51 9.83 -2.92 -23.60
N MET A 52 9.85 -4.09 -24.23
CA MET A 52 8.65 -4.91 -24.47
C MET A 52 7.50 -4.14 -25.17
N GLY A 53 7.83 -3.18 -26.04
CA GLY A 53 6.83 -2.40 -26.79
C GLY A 53 6.18 -1.25 -26.00
N GLN A 54 6.64 -0.96 -24.78
CA GLN A 54 6.23 0.19 -23.97
C GLN A 54 7.43 0.94 -23.41
N THR A 55 7.25 2.17 -22.94
CA THR A 55 8.34 2.91 -22.28
C THR A 55 8.71 2.25 -20.96
N ALA A 56 9.98 2.31 -20.58
CA ALA A 56 10.45 1.81 -19.29
C ALA A 56 9.68 2.47 -18.13
N ALA A 57 9.31 3.75 -18.25
CA ALA A 57 8.43 4.42 -17.29
C ALA A 57 7.10 3.70 -17.07
N VAL A 58 6.43 3.28 -18.14
CA VAL A 58 5.14 2.59 -18.06
C VAL A 58 5.29 1.23 -17.38
N LEU A 59 6.32 0.45 -17.74
CA LEU A 59 6.58 -0.85 -17.09
C LEU A 59 6.86 -0.70 -15.60
N TRP A 60 7.65 0.28 -15.20
CA TRP A 60 7.92 0.59 -13.79
C TRP A 60 6.66 1.04 -13.05
N GLY A 61 5.80 1.84 -13.70
CA GLY A 61 4.51 2.23 -13.17
C GLY A 61 3.60 1.04 -12.88
N PHE A 62 3.50 0.09 -13.81
CA PHE A 62 2.78 -1.17 -13.58
C PHE A 62 3.41 -2.01 -12.47
N GLY A 63 4.74 -2.02 -12.38
CA GLY A 63 5.47 -2.63 -11.27
C GLY A 63 5.08 -2.06 -9.90
N LEU A 64 4.94 -0.74 -9.80
CA LEU A 64 4.48 -0.07 -8.56
C LEU A 64 3.05 -0.44 -8.20
N ILE A 65 2.16 -0.55 -9.18
CA ILE A 65 0.77 -1.00 -8.96
C ILE A 65 0.78 -2.44 -8.43
N ALA A 66 1.52 -3.35 -9.07
CA ALA A 66 1.64 -4.73 -8.61
C ALA A 66 2.21 -4.81 -7.18
N PHE A 67 3.22 -4.00 -6.88
CA PHE A 67 3.80 -3.92 -5.54
C PHE A 67 2.80 -3.41 -4.49
N ALA A 68 2.01 -2.37 -4.82
CA ALA A 68 0.95 -1.87 -3.94
C ALA A 68 -0.11 -2.94 -3.65
N LEU A 69 -0.49 -3.74 -4.65
CA LEU A 69 -1.43 -4.85 -4.47
C LEU A 69 -0.85 -5.94 -3.56
N VAL A 70 0.42 -6.30 -3.72
CA VAL A 70 1.10 -7.25 -2.83
C VAL A 70 1.10 -6.74 -1.38
N LEU A 71 1.41 -5.47 -1.17
CA LEU A 71 1.35 -4.86 0.16
C LEU A 71 -0.08 -4.88 0.72
N ALA A 72 -1.11 -4.59 -0.09
CA ALA A 72 -2.50 -4.64 0.35
C ALA A 72 -2.91 -6.04 0.81
N VAL A 73 -2.54 -7.08 0.06
CA VAL A 73 -2.82 -8.48 0.43
C VAL A 73 -2.10 -8.87 1.72
N ILE A 74 -0.81 -8.52 1.86
CA ILE A 74 -0.03 -8.77 3.07
C ILE A 74 -0.65 -8.05 4.28
N TYR A 75 -1.01 -6.77 4.11
CA TYR A 75 -1.65 -5.98 5.15
C TYR A 75 -2.95 -6.62 5.62
N ASN A 76 -3.81 -7.02 4.67
CA ASN A 76 -5.08 -7.67 4.97
C ASN A 76 -4.87 -8.97 5.77
N HIS A 77 -3.95 -9.84 5.30
CA HIS A 77 -3.67 -11.11 5.97
C HIS A 77 -3.13 -10.92 7.41
N LEU A 78 -2.24 -9.96 7.61
CA LEU A 78 -1.68 -9.66 8.93
C LEU A 78 -2.72 -9.02 9.86
N CYS A 79 -3.57 -8.14 9.35
CA CYS A 79 -4.66 -7.54 10.10
C CYS A 79 -5.68 -8.60 10.55
N THR A 80 -6.09 -9.51 9.67
CA THR A 80 -7.00 -10.61 10.03
C THR A 80 -6.40 -11.51 11.10
N LYS A 81 -5.10 -11.83 11.01
CA LYS A 81 -4.41 -12.61 12.06
C LYS A 81 -4.36 -11.86 13.40
N ALA A 82 -4.15 -10.56 13.37
CA ALA A 82 -4.14 -9.74 14.58
C ALA A 82 -5.52 -9.66 15.22
N GLU A 83 -6.59 -9.49 14.42
CA GLU A 83 -7.97 -9.54 14.92
C GLU A 83 -8.26 -10.86 15.63
N VAL A 84 -7.93 -12.00 15.02
CA VAL A 84 -8.12 -13.32 15.65
C VAL A 84 -7.33 -13.43 16.95
N LYS A 85 -6.12 -12.87 17.03
CA LYS A 85 -5.28 -12.96 18.23
C LYS A 85 -5.73 -12.06 19.38
N PHE A 86 -6.21 -10.85 19.08
CA PHE A 86 -6.53 -9.83 20.10
C PHE A 86 -8.01 -9.81 20.49
N ASN A 87 -8.88 -10.48 19.71
CA ASN A 87 -10.31 -10.59 19.97
C ASN A 87 -10.76 -12.03 20.29
N SER A 88 -9.81 -12.94 20.55
CA SER A 88 -10.07 -14.30 21.06
C SER A 88 -9.94 -14.37 22.58
#